data_AF-A0A6L9QN42-F1
#
_entry.id   AF-A0A6L9QN42-F1
#
_cell.length_a   1.000
_cell.length_b   1.000
_cell.length_c   1.000
_cell.angle_alpha   90.00
_cell.angle_beta   90.00
_cell.angle_gamma   90.00
#
_symmetry.space_group_name_H-M   'P 1'
#
loop_
_entity.id
_entity.type
_entity.pdbx_description
1 polymer ?
#
loop_
_entity_poly.entity_id
_entity_poly.type
_entity_poly.pdbx_seq_one_letter_code
_entity_poly.pdbx_strand_id
1 'polypeptide(L)'
;MFHYTDEQGLLGILGSGALLPSLRASNPKDARYGDGYYLSDIYPGTMSLYQLSRRLVGVPWKSQRFTHYVELDVAGLALALCRDNVFLVPGREPLPLEGRIERWGTNEWSGT
;
A
#
# COMPACT_ATOMS: atom_id res chain seq x y z
N MET A 1 -0.63 -9.71 -1.26
CA MET A 1 0.33 -8.58 -1.08
C MET A 1 -0.36 -7.42 -0.38
N PHE A 2 0.39 -6.52 0.27
CA PHE A 2 -0.17 -5.52 1.17
C PHE A 2 -0.16 -4.12 0.57
N HIS A 3 -1.28 -3.42 0.62
CA HIS A 3 -1.33 -1.97 0.52
C HIS A 3 -1.39 -1.38 1.94
N TYR A 4 -0.39 -0.57 2.28
CA TYR A 4 -0.37 0.13 3.57
C TYR A 4 -0.99 1.52 3.46
N THR A 5 -1.71 1.89 4.50
CA THR A 5 -2.49 3.13 4.59
C THR A 5 -2.66 3.56 6.05
N ASP A 6 -3.50 4.55 6.29
CA ASP A 6 -3.98 4.91 7.63
C ASP A 6 -5.43 4.46 7.86
N GLU A 7 -5.99 4.72 9.04
CA GLU A 7 -7.34 4.30 9.40
C GLU A 7 -8.40 4.85 8.43
N GLN A 8 -8.30 6.14 8.09
CA GLN A 8 -9.24 6.78 7.17
C GLN A 8 -9.13 6.18 5.77
N GLY A 9 -7.91 5.93 5.30
CA GLY A 9 -7.67 5.30 4.02
C GLY A 9 -8.19 3.85 3.98
N LEU A 10 -8.01 3.08 5.05
CA LEU A 10 -8.58 1.73 5.16
C LEU A 10 -10.12 1.77 5.08
N LEU A 11 -10.76 2.63 5.86
CA LEU A 11 -12.22 2.78 5.83
C LEU A 11 -12.73 3.20 4.45
N GLY A 12 -12.01 4.10 3.76
CA GLY A 12 -12.34 4.51 2.40
C GLY A 12 -12.22 3.36 1.38
N ILE A 13 -11.17 2.53 1.50
CA ILE A 13 -10.98 1.36 0.64
C ILE A 13 -12.11 0.34 0.86
N LEU A 14 -12.41 0.01 2.12
CA LEU A 14 -13.45 -0.96 2.46
C LEU A 14 -14.85 -0.44 2.06
N GLY A 15 -15.13 0.84 2.28
CA GLY A 15 -16.42 1.44 1.95
C GLY A 15 -16.67 1.60 0.45
N SER A 16 -15.63 1.86 -0.34
CA SER A 16 -15.74 1.98 -1.80
C SER A 16 -15.60 0.65 -2.55
N GLY A 17 -15.00 -0.36 -1.91
CA GLY A 17 -14.65 -1.63 -2.58
C GLY A 17 -13.60 -1.45 -3.67
N ALA A 18 -12.84 -0.35 -3.65
CA ALA A 18 -11.87 -0.01 -4.68
C ALA A 18 -10.59 0.57 -4.07
N LEU A 19 -9.46 0.35 -4.73
CA LEU A 19 -8.23 1.06 -4.45
C LEU A 19 -8.08 2.22 -5.44
N LEU A 20 -7.78 3.42 -4.93
CA LEU A 20 -7.55 4.59 -5.78
C LEU A 20 -6.08 4.69 -6.20
N PRO A 21 -5.79 5.07 -7.45
CA PRO A 21 -4.43 5.12 -7.95
C PRO A 21 -3.70 6.35 -7.39
N SER A 22 -2.41 6.17 -7.10
CA SER A 22 -1.50 7.30 -6.97
C SER A 22 -1.21 7.87 -8.35
N LEU A 23 -1.61 9.11 -8.60
CA LEU A 23 -1.39 9.80 -9.87
C LEU A 23 -0.24 10.80 -9.76
N ARG A 24 0.71 10.74 -10.68
CA ARG A 24 1.86 11.64 -10.77
C ARG A 24 1.43 13.08 -11.00
N ALA A 25 0.33 13.30 -11.74
CA ALA A 25 -0.25 14.61 -11.94
C ALA A 25 -0.69 15.27 -10.63
N SER A 26 -1.17 14.46 -9.67
CA SER A 26 -1.63 14.94 -8.35
C SER A 26 -0.49 15.04 -7.35
N ASN A 27 0.39 14.03 -7.30
CA ASN A 27 1.54 14.04 -6.39
C ASN A 27 2.72 13.24 -6.99
N PRO A 28 3.66 13.94 -7.67
CA PRO A 28 4.81 13.30 -8.30
C PRO A 28 5.73 12.54 -7.33
N LYS A 29 5.76 12.93 -6.05
CA LYS A 29 6.63 12.30 -5.05
C LYS A 29 6.10 10.95 -4.60
N ASP A 30 4.78 10.78 -4.60
CA ASP A 30 4.12 9.55 -4.19
C ASP A 30 4.00 8.57 -5.36
N ALA A 31 3.81 9.06 -6.59
CA ALA A 31 3.80 8.25 -7.81
C ALA A 31 5.19 8.19 -8.49
N ARG A 32 6.25 7.96 -7.70
CA ARG A 32 7.64 8.03 -8.17
C ARG A 32 7.96 7.08 -9.32
N TYR A 33 7.28 5.93 -9.35
CA TYR A 33 7.53 4.85 -10.30
C TYR A 33 6.47 4.74 -11.40
N GLY A 34 5.51 5.68 -11.42
CA GLY A 34 4.40 5.68 -12.36
C GLY A 34 3.04 5.80 -11.66
N ASP A 35 2.01 5.99 -12.47
CA ASP A 35 0.63 6.03 -12.02
C ASP A 35 0.16 4.60 -11.67
N GLY A 36 -0.50 4.45 -10.52
CA GLY A 36 -1.11 3.18 -10.15
C GLY A 36 -1.09 2.88 -8.65
N TYR A 37 -1.10 1.59 -8.33
CA TYR A 37 -1.27 1.06 -6.99
C TYR A 37 0.04 0.53 -6.44
N TYR A 38 0.43 1.05 -5.29
CA TYR A 38 1.67 0.66 -4.63
C TYR A 38 1.38 -0.42 -3.60
N LEU A 39 2.06 -1.55 -3.74
CA LEU A 39 1.95 -2.73 -2.88
C LEU A 39 3.31 -3.10 -2.29
N SER A 40 3.29 -3.89 -1.23
CA SER A 40 4.47 -4.44 -0.56
C SER A 40 4.26 -5.91 -0.23
N ASP A 41 5.34 -6.66 -0.16
CA ASP A 41 5.43 -8.04 0.33
C ASP A 41 5.86 -8.11 1.82
N ILE A 42 6.10 -6.98 2.47
CA ILE A 42 6.36 -6.94 3.91
C ILE A 42 5.08 -7.27 4.65
N TYR A 43 5.14 -8.29 5.50
CA TYR A 43 4.04 -8.68 6.35
C TYR A 43 3.76 -7.62 7.43
N PRO A 44 2.48 -7.29 7.69
CA PRO A 44 2.10 -6.44 8.82
C PRO A 44 2.65 -6.95 10.15
N GLY A 45 2.99 -6.01 11.03
CA GLY A 45 3.52 -6.29 12.37
C GLY A 45 4.98 -6.74 12.43
N THR A 46 5.67 -6.95 11.30
CA THR A 46 7.08 -7.36 11.27
C THR A 46 8.08 -6.23 11.50
N MET A 47 7.66 -4.97 11.35
CA MET A 47 8.51 -3.78 11.50
C MET A 47 7.75 -2.69 12.26
N SER A 48 8.47 -1.83 12.98
CA SER A 48 7.90 -0.58 13.47
C SER A 48 7.51 0.34 12.31
N LEU A 49 6.56 1.25 12.53
CA LEU A 49 6.11 2.19 11.50
C LEU A 49 7.26 3.05 10.93
N TYR A 50 8.27 3.36 11.76
CA TYR A 50 9.46 4.09 11.33
C TYR A 50 10.35 3.27 10.40
N GLN A 51 10.58 1.99 10.74
CA GLN A 51 11.35 1.06 9.91
C GLN A 51 10.63 0.82 8.58
N LEU A 52 9.32 0.59 8.62
CA LEU A 52 8.51 0.41 7.42
C LEU A 52 8.53 1.66 6.53
N SER A 53 8.42 2.86 7.11
CA SER A 53 8.53 4.12 6.37
C SER A 53 9.89 4.29 5.69
N ARG A 54 11.00 3.99 6.40
CA ARG A 54 12.33 3.96 5.79
C ARG A 54 12.37 2.98 4.62
N ARG A 55 11.82 1.77 4.80
CA ARG A 55 11.86 0.70 3.82
C ARG A 55 11.00 0.97 2.59
N LEU A 56 9.84 1.61 2.73
CA LEU A 56 8.91 1.85 1.61
C LEU A 56 9.13 3.20 0.92
N VAL A 57 9.47 4.26 1.67
CA VAL A 57 9.58 5.62 1.11
C VAL A 57 10.92 6.31 1.39
N GLY A 58 11.86 5.64 2.07
CA GLY A 58 13.24 6.12 2.26
C GLY A 58 13.45 7.07 3.44
N VAL A 59 12.39 7.45 4.13
CA VAL A 59 12.42 8.40 5.26
C VAL A 59 11.57 7.89 6.43
N PRO A 60 11.94 8.13 7.69
CA PRO A 60 11.23 7.57 8.85
C PRO A 60 9.99 8.37 9.25
N TRP A 61 9.96 9.68 8.97
CA TRP A 61 8.92 10.60 9.45
C TRP A 61 7.60 10.54 8.68
N LYS A 62 7.45 9.64 7.69
CA LYS A 62 6.18 9.37 6.98
C LYS A 62 5.44 8.15 7.56
N SER A 63 5.85 7.67 8.73
CA SER A 63 5.36 6.46 9.41
C SER A 63 3.83 6.39 9.59
N GLN A 64 3.17 7.54 9.76
CA GLN A 64 1.72 7.62 9.97
C GLN A 64 0.89 7.05 8.80
N ARG A 65 1.47 6.98 7.60
CA ARG A 65 0.81 6.42 6.40
C ARG A 65 0.74 4.90 6.37
N PHE A 66 1.31 4.22 7.36
CA PHE A 66 1.46 2.77 7.35
C PHE A 66 0.91 2.11 8.62
N THR A 67 -0.02 2.78 9.30
CA THR A 67 -0.65 2.30 10.55
C THR A 67 -1.66 1.19 10.30
N HIS A 68 -2.16 1.06 9.07
CA HIS A 68 -3.14 0.07 8.66
C HIS A 68 -2.73 -0.57 7.34
N TYR A 69 -3.35 -1.70 7.03
CA TYR A 69 -3.13 -2.39 5.77
C TYR A 69 -4.40 -3.04 5.24
N VAL A 70 -4.40 -3.29 3.93
CA VAL A 70 -5.25 -4.27 3.27
C VAL A 70 -4.36 -5.24 2.51
N GLU A 71 -4.62 -6.53 2.66
CA GLU A 71 -4.01 -7.59 1.86
C GLU A 71 -4.90 -7.92 0.67
N LEU A 72 -4.27 -7.98 -0.48
CA LEU A 72 -4.90 -8.21 -1.76
C LEU A 72 -4.35 -9.48 -2.41
N ASP A 73 -5.25 -10.30 -2.95
CA ASP A 73 -4.95 -11.25 -4.01
C ASP A 73 -4.57 -10.47 -5.28
N VAL A 74 -3.31 -10.65 -5.67
CA VAL A 74 -2.70 -10.01 -6.83
C VAL A 74 -2.66 -10.92 -8.06
N ALA A 75 -3.26 -12.11 -8.01
CA ALA A 75 -3.38 -12.99 -9.16
C ALA A 75 -4.02 -12.25 -10.34
N GLY A 76 -3.39 -12.37 -11.50
CA GLY A 76 -3.81 -11.72 -12.73
C GLY A 76 -3.55 -10.20 -12.80
N LEU A 77 -2.96 -9.58 -11.78
CA LEU A 77 -2.52 -8.18 -11.86
C LEU A 77 -1.11 -8.08 -12.43
N ALA A 78 -0.89 -7.09 -13.30
CA ALA A 78 0.43 -6.79 -13.83
C ALA A 78 1.27 -6.09 -12.74
N LEU A 79 2.18 -6.84 -12.10
CA LEU A 79 3.08 -6.32 -11.07
C LEU A 79 4.44 -5.94 -11.67
N ALA A 80 4.87 -4.71 -11.43
CA ALA A 80 6.22 -4.25 -11.69
C ALA A 80 6.97 -4.05 -10.37
N LEU A 81 8.10 -4.75 -10.19
CA LEU A 81 9.00 -4.49 -9.07
C LEU A 81 9.70 -3.14 -9.29
N CYS A 82 9.44 -2.17 -8.41
CA CYS A 82 10.02 -0.83 -8.49
C CYS A 82 11.35 -0.75 -7.73
N ARG A 83 11.36 -1.30 -6.53
CA ARG A 83 12.54 -1.53 -5.68
C ARG A 83 12.21 -2.61 -4.67
N ASP A 84 13.20 -3.01 -3.89
CA ASP A 84 13.01 -3.99 -2.82
C ASP A 84 11.80 -3.65 -1.93
N ASN A 85 10.85 -4.58 -1.84
CA ASN A 85 9.57 -4.48 -1.12
C ASN A 85 8.56 -3.43 -1.63
N VAL A 86 8.74 -2.87 -2.82
CA VAL A 86 7.82 -1.91 -3.43
C VAL A 86 7.46 -2.33 -4.84
N PHE A 87 6.18 -2.61 -5.03
CA PHE A 87 5.61 -3.09 -6.28
C PHE A 87 4.56 -2.11 -6.78
N LEU A 88 4.46 -1.96 -8.10
CA LEU A 88 3.45 -1.14 -8.75
C LEU A 88 2.53 -2.05 -9.57
N VAL A 89 1.23 -1.91 -9.38
CA VAL A 89 0.23 -2.30 -10.37
C VAL A 89 -0.12 -1.04 -11.17
N PRO A 90 0.26 -0.94 -12.47
CA PRO A 90 -0.02 0.25 -13.26
C PRO A 90 -1.52 0.47 -13.45
N GLY A 91 -1.97 1.72 -13.34
CA GLY A 91 -3.39 2.05 -13.51
C GLY A 91 -3.69 3.52 -13.26
N ARG A 92 -4.82 3.98 -13.78
CA ARG A 92 -5.31 5.37 -13.64
C ARG A 92 -6.75 5.50 -13.18
N GLU A 93 -7.50 4.40 -13.21
CA GLU A 93 -8.91 4.32 -12.83
C GLU A 93 -9.06 3.42 -11.61
N PRO A 94 -9.94 3.70 -10.64
CA PRO A 94 -10.09 2.89 -9.43
C PRO A 94 -10.05 1.37 -9.69
N LEU A 95 -9.18 0.65 -8.96
CA LEU A 95 -9.04 -0.80 -9.09
C LEU A 95 -10.13 -1.46 -8.25
N PRO A 96 -11.08 -2.21 -8.86
CA PRO A 96 -12.08 -2.95 -8.12
C PRO A 96 -11.42 -4.04 -7.27
N LEU A 97 -11.85 -4.14 -6.00
CA LEU A 97 -11.31 -5.10 -5.03
C LEU A 97 -12.28 -6.24 -4.69
N GLU A 98 -13.41 -6.34 -5.38
CA GLU A 98 -14.36 -7.44 -5.20
C GLU A 98 -13.65 -8.80 -5.40
N GLY A 99 -13.75 -9.68 -4.39
CA GLY A 99 -13.07 -10.97 -4.38
C GLY A 99 -11.54 -10.92 -4.26
N ARG A 100 -10.92 -9.73 -4.11
CA ARG A 100 -9.46 -9.57 -3.97
C ARG A 100 -9.00 -9.32 -2.55
N ILE A 101 -9.85 -8.80 -1.67
CA ILE A 101 -9.45 -8.52 -0.27
C ILE A 101 -9.36 -9.84 0.49
N GLU A 102 -8.16 -10.18 0.96
CA GLU A 102 -7.92 -11.39 1.76
C GLU A 102 -7.97 -11.10 3.27
N ARG A 103 -7.33 -10.01 3.70
CA ARG A 103 -7.27 -9.55 5.10
C ARG A 103 -7.13 -8.03 5.17
N TRP A 104 -7.42 -7.44 6.32
CA TRP A 104 -7.12 -6.04 6.63
C TRP A 104 -7.01 -5.86 8.15
N GLY A 105 -6.40 -4.76 8.58
CA GLY A 105 -6.32 -4.44 10.01
C GLY A 105 -5.28 -3.39 10.37
N THR A 106 -5.02 -3.27 11.67
CA THR A 106 -3.94 -2.45 12.21
C THR A 106 -2.58 -3.10 11.92
N ASN A 107 -1.59 -2.28 11.60
CA ASN A 107 -0.19 -2.68 11.45
C ASN A 107 0.52 -2.54 12.81
N GLU A 108 0.08 -3.34 13.77
CA GLU A 108 0.66 -3.36 15.12
C GLU A 108 1.96 -4.13 15.12
N TRP A 109 3.07 -3.42 15.41
CA TRP A 109 4.38 -4.05 15.52
C TRP A 109 4.40 -5.02 16.70
N SER A 110 4.63 -6.29 16.43
CA SER A 110 4.68 -7.35 17.44
C SER A 110 6.09 -7.58 18.00
N GLY A 111 7.07 -6.78 17.57
CA GLY A 111 8.46 -6.89 17.98
C GLY A 111 8.81 -5.96 19.14
N THR A 112 9.69 -6.45 20.01
CA THR A 112 10.44 -5.70 21.03
C THR A 112 11.83 -5.37 20.52
#